data_AF-A0A7Z7FCW9-F1
#
_entry.id   AF-A0A7Z7FCW9-F1
#
_cell.length_a   1.000
_cell.length_b   1.000
_cell.length_c   1.000
_cell.angle_alpha   90.00
_cell.angle_beta   90.00
_cell.angle_gamma   90.00
#
_symmetry.space_group_name_H-M   'P 1'
#
loop_
_entity.id
_entity.type
_entity.pdbx_description
1 polymer ?
#
loop_
_entity_poly.entity_id
_entity_poly.type
_entity_poly.pdbx_seq_one_letter_code
_entity_poly.pdbx_strand_id
1 'polypeptide(L)'
;MKDNNKENTIPMFEGTISYEAFGNLYLNITNQCSAKCTFCIREGCDGVYGYNLRLSREPTEQEIISDLEKHDLNNYKEVVFTGFGEPTCRFDTVLHITKWLNKKRIHVRLDTNGHAALMNPGRNIISELKVAGLDAVSVSLNAESEEIYNNICKPTYKNSYQAVLDFAKEAVKAGIKTRMTVVGQDGIDIDKCEKIATDIGATFRVR
;
A
#
# COMPACT_ATOMS: atom_id res chain seq x y z
N MET A 1 53.04 11.05 4.94
CA MET A 1 51.82 11.64 5.52
C MET A 1 50.64 10.98 4.82
N LYS A 2 49.71 10.43 5.59
CA LYS A 2 48.54 9.71 5.06
C LYS A 2 47.44 10.75 4.85
N ASP A 3 47.15 11.11 3.61
CA ASP A 3 45.98 11.93 3.30
C ASP A 3 44.77 11.01 3.11
N ASN A 4 44.09 10.78 4.23
CA ASN A 4 42.76 10.22 4.28
C ASN A 4 41.77 11.30 3.86
N ASN A 5 41.46 11.39 2.56
CA ASN A 5 40.29 12.10 2.09
C ASN A 5 39.30 11.09 1.49
N LYS A 6 38.65 10.31 2.37
CA LYS A 6 37.43 9.61 2.00
C LYS A 6 36.32 10.65 2.06
N GLU A 7 36.03 11.26 0.92
CA GLU A 7 34.78 11.98 0.71
C GLU A 7 33.64 11.05 1.10
N ASN A 8 32.97 11.39 2.20
CA ASN A 8 31.84 10.65 2.74
C ASN A 8 30.62 11.07 1.91
N THR A 9 30.58 10.70 0.64
CA THR A 9 29.42 10.92 -0.22
C THR A 9 28.29 10.04 0.30
N ILE A 10 27.24 10.67 0.85
CA ILE A 10 26.00 9.97 1.17
C ILE A 10 25.54 9.30 -0.14
N PRO A 11 25.34 7.96 -0.15
CA PRO A 11 24.93 7.27 -1.37
C PRO A 11 23.65 7.90 -1.91
N MET A 12 23.64 8.17 -3.22
CA MET A 12 22.51 8.74 -3.92
C MET A 12 21.29 7.84 -3.75
N PHE A 13 20.10 8.43 -3.58
CA PHE A 13 18.87 7.65 -3.49
C PHE A 13 18.65 6.89 -4.82
N GLU A 14 18.38 5.59 -4.73
CA GLU A 14 18.13 4.72 -5.88
C GLU A 14 16.79 4.01 -5.70
N GLY A 15 16.10 3.81 -6.82
CA GLY A 15 14.74 3.28 -6.87
C GLY A 15 13.71 4.36 -7.24
N THR A 16 12.52 3.90 -7.60
CA THR A 16 11.43 4.75 -8.08
C THR A 16 10.44 5.04 -6.95
N ILE A 17 10.30 6.32 -6.58
CA ILE A 17 9.33 6.80 -5.59
C ILE A 17 7.93 6.87 -6.20
N SER A 18 7.80 7.48 -7.38
CA SER A 18 6.54 7.54 -8.12
C SER A 18 6.65 7.00 -9.54
N TYR A 19 5.62 6.32 -10.02
CA TYR A 19 5.56 5.76 -11.37
C TYR A 19 4.15 5.81 -11.96
N GLU A 20 4.08 5.94 -13.28
CA GLU A 20 2.82 6.07 -14.00
C GLU A 20 2.35 4.72 -14.53
N ALA A 21 1.06 4.40 -14.31
CA ALA A 21 0.41 3.29 -15.00
C ALA A 21 -1.11 3.47 -15.02
N PHE A 22 -1.79 2.99 -16.07
CA PHE A 22 -3.26 2.99 -16.18
C PHE A 22 -3.97 4.36 -15.99
N GLY A 23 -3.24 5.47 -16.17
CA GLY A 23 -3.72 6.84 -15.92
C GLY A 23 -3.71 7.27 -14.45
N ASN A 24 -2.96 6.57 -13.61
CA ASN A 24 -2.72 6.88 -12.19
C ASN A 24 -1.23 7.15 -11.95
N LEU A 25 -0.93 7.84 -10.85
CA LEU A 25 0.42 7.96 -10.31
C LEU A 25 0.54 7.11 -9.04
N TYR A 26 1.40 6.09 -9.07
CA TYR A 26 1.60 5.17 -7.96
C TYR A 26 2.77 5.62 -7.09
N LEU A 27 2.60 5.58 -5.77
CA LEU A 27 3.59 5.96 -4.76
C LEU A 27 4.17 4.74 -4.05
N ASN A 28 5.41 4.40 -4.38
CA ASN A 28 6.24 3.37 -3.78
C ASN A 28 7.14 3.95 -2.69
N ILE A 29 6.66 3.89 -1.45
CA ILE A 29 7.27 4.62 -0.33
C ILE A 29 8.02 3.73 0.67
N THR A 30 7.98 2.40 0.51
CA THR A 30 8.62 1.47 1.44
C THR A 30 8.90 0.09 0.84
N ASN A 31 9.97 -0.55 1.31
CA ASN A 31 10.25 -1.96 1.04
C ASN A 31 9.68 -2.90 2.11
N GLN A 32 9.24 -2.36 3.25
CA GLN A 32 8.77 -3.15 4.39
C GLN A 32 7.37 -3.70 4.12
N CYS A 33 7.10 -4.91 4.60
CA CYS A 33 5.75 -5.48 4.57
C CYS A 33 5.54 -6.42 5.75
N SER A 34 4.33 -6.43 6.29
CA SER A 34 3.89 -7.36 7.33
C SER A 34 3.45 -8.73 6.80
N ALA A 35 3.68 -9.01 5.52
CA ALA A 35 3.37 -10.26 4.84
C ALA A 35 4.52 -10.70 3.92
N LYS A 36 4.65 -12.01 3.71
CA LYS A 36 5.63 -12.65 2.82
C LYS A 36 4.91 -13.54 1.82
N CYS A 37 3.99 -12.93 1.06
CA CYS A 37 3.11 -13.68 0.18
C CYS A 37 3.89 -14.49 -0.85
N THR A 38 3.49 -15.74 -1.07
CA THR A 38 4.15 -16.66 -2.01
C THR A 38 4.07 -16.18 -3.47
N PHE A 39 3.09 -15.34 -3.77
CA PHE A 39 2.84 -14.75 -5.08
C PHE A 39 3.36 -13.31 -5.21
N CYS A 40 4.07 -12.79 -4.21
CA CYS A 40 4.59 -11.43 -4.27
C CYS A 40 5.74 -11.34 -5.28
N ILE A 41 5.61 -10.45 -6.26
CA ILE A 41 6.59 -10.29 -7.33
C ILE A 41 7.96 -9.75 -6.85
N ARG A 42 8.04 -9.14 -5.66
CA ARG A 42 9.26 -8.50 -5.15
C ARG A 42 10.44 -9.45 -4.93
N GLU A 43 10.16 -10.75 -4.80
CA GLU A 43 11.18 -11.79 -4.62
C GLU A 43 11.76 -12.23 -5.98
N GLY A 44 11.04 -12.00 -7.09
CA GLY A 44 11.42 -12.46 -8.43
C GLY A 44 11.75 -11.36 -9.43
N CYS A 45 11.48 -10.09 -9.11
CA CYS A 45 11.82 -8.95 -9.95
C CYS A 45 12.13 -7.70 -9.13
N ASP A 46 12.82 -6.75 -9.75
CA ASP A 46 13.14 -5.46 -9.14
C ASP A 46 12.13 -4.37 -9.49
N GLY A 47 11.15 -4.64 -10.36
CA GLY A 47 10.31 -3.61 -10.90
C GLY A 47 9.07 -4.04 -11.67
N VAL A 48 8.25 -3.05 -12.03
CA VAL A 48 7.06 -3.20 -12.88
C VAL A 48 7.03 -2.08 -13.90
N TYR A 49 6.47 -2.34 -15.09
CA TYR A 49 6.31 -1.34 -16.16
C TYR A 49 7.61 -0.60 -16.54
N GLY A 50 8.78 -1.21 -16.34
CA GLY A 50 10.09 -0.60 -16.60
C GLY A 50 10.67 0.23 -15.44
N TYR A 51 9.97 0.35 -14.31
CA TYR A 51 10.43 1.09 -13.13
C TYR A 51 11.05 0.16 -12.09
N ASN A 52 12.22 0.51 -11.55
CA ASN A 52 12.85 -0.21 -10.43
C ASN A 52 12.20 0.20 -9.10
N LEU A 53 11.37 -0.66 -8.53
CA LEU A 53 10.67 -0.40 -7.28
C LEU A 53 11.47 -0.79 -6.03
N ARG A 54 12.65 -1.40 -6.17
CA ARG A 54 13.50 -1.72 -5.02
C ARG A 54 14.23 -0.46 -4.56
N LEU A 55 13.78 0.09 -3.44
CA LEU A 55 14.35 1.32 -2.89
C LEU A 55 15.68 1.01 -2.18
N SER A 56 16.72 1.82 -2.38
CA SER A 56 17.98 1.65 -1.62
C SER A 56 17.81 1.96 -0.14
N ARG A 57 16.86 2.85 0.18
CA ARG A 57 16.37 3.14 1.54
C ARG A 57 14.94 3.66 1.47
N GLU A 58 14.34 3.78 2.65
CA GLU A 58 13.10 4.49 2.84
C GLU A 58 13.23 5.98 2.42
N PRO A 59 12.45 6.50 1.45
CA PRO A 59 12.47 7.91 1.08
C PRO A 59 11.90 8.76 2.21
N THR A 60 12.44 9.95 2.41
CA THR A 60 11.89 10.93 3.36
C THR A 60 10.59 11.54 2.81
N GLU A 61 9.78 12.13 3.68
CA GLU A 61 8.57 12.85 3.25
C GLU A 61 8.87 14.01 2.31
N GLN A 62 10.00 14.70 2.51
CA GLN A 62 10.45 15.77 1.63
C GLN A 62 10.80 15.23 0.23
N GLU A 63 11.46 14.07 0.15
CA GLU A 63 11.76 13.43 -1.14
C GLU A 63 10.49 12.96 -1.84
N ILE A 64 9.52 12.41 -1.10
CA ILE A 64 8.21 12.02 -1.67
C ILE A 64 7.47 13.23 -2.24
N ILE A 65 7.41 14.33 -1.48
CA ILE A 65 6.77 15.58 -1.93
C ILE A 65 7.52 16.16 -3.14
N SER A 66 8.85 16.23 -3.08
CA SER A 66 9.66 16.76 -4.18
C SER A 66 9.51 15.92 -5.45
N ASP A 67 9.31 14.60 -5.31
CA ASP A 67 9.04 13.73 -6.45
C ASP A 67 7.64 13.95 -7.02
N LEU A 68 6.63 14.08 -6.17
CA LEU A 68 5.26 14.42 -6.57
C LEU A 68 5.17 15.78 -7.27
N GLU A 69 5.94 16.77 -6.85
CA GLU A 69 5.96 18.13 -7.42
C GLU A 69 6.57 18.20 -8.83
N LYS A 70 7.25 17.15 -9.30
CA LYS A 70 7.70 17.04 -10.69
C LYS A 70 6.56 16.79 -11.68
N HIS A 71 5.38 16.43 -11.18
CA HIS A 71 4.23 16.06 -11.97
C HIS A 71 3.12 17.12 -11.87
N ASP A 72 2.37 17.32 -12.97
CA ASP A 72 1.04 17.92 -12.85
C ASP A 72 0.05 16.84 -12.41
N LEU A 73 -0.23 16.83 -11.12
CA LEU A 73 -1.06 15.80 -10.49
C LEU A 73 -2.51 15.75 -11.02
N ASN A 74 -2.99 16.82 -11.67
CA ASN A 74 -4.34 16.84 -12.24
C ASN A 74 -4.47 15.99 -13.51
N ASN A 75 -3.35 15.56 -14.10
CA ASN A 75 -3.35 14.65 -15.25
C ASN A 75 -3.68 13.20 -14.87
N TYR A 76 -3.64 12.87 -13.58
CA TYR A 76 -3.92 11.54 -13.08
C TYR A 76 -5.33 11.44 -12.52
N LYS A 77 -5.94 10.26 -12.67
CA LYS A 77 -7.24 9.96 -12.05
C LYS A 77 -7.15 9.93 -10.53
N GLU A 78 -6.04 9.43 -10.02
CA GLU A 78 -5.74 9.30 -8.60
C GLU A 78 -4.24 9.10 -8.35
N VAL A 79 -3.82 9.41 -7.13
CA VAL A 79 -2.52 9.02 -6.58
C VAL A 79 -2.74 7.79 -5.69
N VAL A 80 -1.94 6.74 -5.89
CA VAL A 80 -2.18 5.43 -5.27
C VAL A 80 -0.97 5.00 -4.44
N PHE A 81 -1.11 4.90 -3.13
CA PHE A 81 -0.10 4.26 -2.30
C PHE A 81 -0.07 2.75 -2.57
N THR A 82 1.07 2.25 -3.05
CA THR A 82 1.33 0.82 -3.30
C THR A 82 2.84 0.60 -3.42
N GLY A 83 3.31 -0.52 -3.96
CA GLY A 83 4.72 -0.73 -4.28
C GLY A 83 5.17 -2.13 -3.94
N PHE A 84 6.46 -2.29 -3.65
CA PHE A 84 7.02 -3.57 -3.19
C PHE A 84 6.77 -3.84 -1.71
N GLY A 85 6.47 -2.79 -0.94
CA GLY A 85 6.09 -2.88 0.47
C GLY A 85 4.59 -2.65 0.73
N GLU A 86 4.24 -2.71 2.01
CA GLU A 86 2.96 -2.32 2.56
C GLU A 86 3.04 -0.85 3.02
N PRO A 87 2.32 0.09 2.37
CA PRO A 87 2.44 1.51 2.71
C PRO A 87 2.16 1.83 4.18
N THR A 88 1.28 1.06 4.83
CA THR A 88 0.93 1.28 6.24
C THR A 88 2.02 0.84 7.25
N CYS A 89 3.13 0.23 6.79
CA CYS A 89 4.37 0.17 7.59
C CYS A 89 4.93 1.57 7.88
N ARG A 90 4.53 2.58 7.10
CA ARG A 90 4.89 3.99 7.27
C ARG A 90 3.66 4.85 7.47
N PHE A 91 2.82 4.45 8.42
CA PHE A 91 1.47 5.00 8.58
C PHE A 91 1.44 6.53 8.74
N ASP A 92 2.35 7.13 9.53
CA ASP A 92 2.41 8.60 9.67
C ASP A 92 2.77 9.31 8.37
N THR A 93 3.68 8.74 7.57
CA THR A 93 4.01 9.25 6.23
C THR A 93 2.80 9.14 5.30
N VAL A 94 2.05 8.03 5.33
CA VAL A 94 0.79 7.90 4.56
C VAL A 94 -0.19 9.00 4.95
N LEU A 95 -0.40 9.25 6.24
CA LEU A 95 -1.31 10.31 6.72
C LEU A 95 -0.85 11.70 6.27
N HIS A 96 0.43 12.02 6.41
CA HIS A 96 0.95 13.34 6.06
C HIS A 96 0.85 13.60 4.55
N ILE A 97 1.29 12.65 3.73
CA ILE A 97 1.24 12.80 2.27
C ILE A 97 -0.21 12.82 1.78
N THR A 98 -1.11 12.00 2.35
CA THR A 98 -2.55 12.06 2.04
C THR A 98 -3.12 13.45 2.34
N LYS A 99 -2.80 14.03 3.51
CA LYS A 99 -3.25 15.39 3.87
C LYS A 99 -2.69 16.46 2.93
N TRP A 100 -1.45 16.30 2.47
CA TRP A 100 -0.83 17.21 1.50
C TRP A 100 -1.53 17.14 0.13
N LEU A 101 -1.82 15.92 -0.36
CA LEU A 101 -2.55 15.68 -1.61
C LEU A 101 -4.00 16.18 -1.53
N ASN A 102 -4.69 15.93 -0.41
CA ASN A 102 -6.07 16.35 -0.18
C ASN A 102 -6.23 17.88 -0.22
N LYS A 103 -5.26 18.64 0.34
CA LYS A 103 -5.24 20.12 0.21
C LYS A 103 -5.19 20.61 -1.23
N LYS A 104 -4.64 19.79 -2.14
CA LYS A 104 -4.59 20.06 -3.58
C LYS A 104 -5.77 19.45 -4.35
N ARG A 105 -6.74 18.85 -3.64
CA ARG A 105 -7.93 18.17 -4.19
C ARG A 105 -7.59 16.99 -5.11
N ILE A 106 -6.44 16.35 -4.87
CA ILE A 106 -6.05 15.14 -5.59
C ILE A 106 -6.71 13.93 -4.93
N HIS A 107 -7.30 13.05 -5.74
CA HIS A 107 -7.91 11.82 -5.25
C HIS A 107 -6.83 10.84 -4.79
N VAL A 108 -6.98 10.28 -3.59
CA VAL A 108 -5.97 9.39 -3.00
C VAL A 108 -6.56 8.03 -2.67
N ARG A 109 -5.91 6.99 -3.18
CA ARG A 109 -6.22 5.59 -2.85
C ARG A 109 -5.07 4.92 -2.13
N LEU A 110 -5.39 4.09 -1.15
CA LEU A 110 -4.45 3.22 -0.46
C LEU A 110 -4.67 1.76 -0.85
N ASP A 111 -3.65 1.13 -1.43
CA ASP A 111 -3.61 -0.32 -1.59
C ASP A 111 -2.87 -0.93 -0.41
N THR A 112 -3.54 -1.85 0.29
CA THR A 112 -3.05 -2.37 1.56
C THR A 112 -3.41 -3.85 1.73
N ASN A 113 -2.62 -4.56 2.53
CA ASN A 113 -2.95 -5.87 3.06
C ASN A 113 -3.92 -5.82 4.26
N GLY A 114 -4.23 -4.62 4.79
CA GLY A 114 -5.19 -4.44 5.89
C GLY A 114 -4.59 -4.63 7.30
N HIS A 115 -3.30 -4.92 7.44
CA HIS A 115 -2.66 -5.17 8.75
C HIS A 115 -2.31 -3.90 9.54
N ALA A 116 -2.71 -2.71 9.08
CA ALA A 116 -2.31 -1.43 9.65
C ALA A 116 -2.54 -1.33 11.16
N ALA A 117 -3.67 -1.85 11.67
CA ALA A 117 -3.99 -1.84 13.10
C ALA A 117 -3.08 -2.76 13.93
N LEU A 118 -2.61 -3.87 13.36
CA LEU A 118 -1.65 -4.79 14.01
C LEU A 118 -0.27 -4.17 14.11
N MET A 119 0.13 -3.39 13.09
CA MET A 119 1.42 -2.69 13.06
C MET A 119 1.43 -1.44 13.95
N ASN A 120 0.25 -0.89 14.26
CA ASN A 120 0.08 0.37 14.98
C ASN A 120 -0.93 0.20 16.14
N PRO A 121 -0.59 -0.59 17.18
CA PRO A 121 -1.53 -0.90 18.25
C PRO A 121 -1.97 0.35 19.01
N GLY A 122 -3.28 0.43 19.29
CA GLY A 122 -3.90 1.55 20.02
C GLY A 122 -4.33 2.74 19.15
N ARG A 123 -4.05 2.71 17.84
CA ARG A 123 -4.47 3.76 16.90
C ARG A 123 -5.81 3.45 16.25
N ASN A 124 -6.56 4.51 15.93
CA ASN A 124 -7.81 4.38 15.17
C ASN A 124 -7.52 4.62 13.68
N ILE A 125 -6.98 3.59 13.04
CA ILE A 125 -6.44 3.66 11.69
C ILE A 125 -7.41 4.27 10.68
N ILE A 126 -8.64 3.77 10.63
CA ILE A 126 -9.64 4.22 9.64
C ILE A 126 -10.04 5.67 9.89
N SER A 127 -10.25 6.05 11.16
CA SER A 127 -10.57 7.45 11.51
C SER A 127 -9.44 8.39 11.10
N GLU A 128 -8.19 8.04 11.38
CA GLU A 128 -7.03 8.85 11.04
C GLU A 128 -6.87 9.00 9.51
N LEU A 129 -7.02 7.91 8.75
CA LEU A 129 -7.03 7.95 7.28
C LEU A 129 -8.14 8.84 6.73
N LYS A 130 -9.36 8.74 7.31
CA LYS A 130 -10.49 9.57 6.91
C LYS A 130 -10.23 11.05 7.19
N VAL A 131 -9.69 11.38 8.37
CA VAL A 131 -9.33 12.76 8.77
C VAL A 131 -8.21 13.32 7.89
N ALA A 132 -7.26 12.49 7.46
CA ALA A 132 -6.24 12.90 6.50
C ALA A 132 -6.81 13.21 5.10
N GLY A 133 -8.03 12.76 4.81
CA GLY A 133 -8.71 13.01 3.54
C GLY A 133 -8.50 11.89 2.51
N LEU A 134 -8.28 10.66 2.96
CA LEU A 134 -8.23 9.49 2.07
C LEU A 134 -9.59 9.23 1.43
N ASP A 135 -9.62 9.02 0.12
CA ASP A 135 -10.86 8.79 -0.61
C ASP A 135 -11.25 7.32 -0.73
N ALA A 136 -10.26 6.46 -0.97
CA ALA A 136 -10.50 5.05 -1.27
C ALA A 136 -9.44 4.11 -0.68
N VAL A 137 -9.84 2.86 -0.46
CA VAL A 137 -8.94 1.75 -0.11
C VAL A 137 -9.18 0.55 -1.03
N SER A 138 -8.10 -0.13 -1.40
CA SER A 138 -8.15 -1.48 -1.98
C SER A 138 -7.45 -2.45 -1.04
N VAL A 139 -8.23 -3.32 -0.40
CA VAL A 139 -7.78 -4.26 0.61
C VAL A 139 -7.52 -5.63 -0.03
N SER A 140 -6.34 -6.19 0.17
CA SER A 140 -5.94 -7.45 -0.45
C SER A 140 -6.44 -8.65 0.38
N LEU A 141 -7.64 -9.14 0.08
CA LEU A 141 -8.27 -10.29 0.73
C LEU A 141 -7.50 -11.60 0.46
N ASN A 142 -7.17 -11.83 -0.82
CA ASN A 142 -6.40 -12.94 -1.37
C ASN A 142 -6.85 -14.38 -1.08
N ALA A 143 -7.69 -14.66 -0.09
CA ALA A 143 -8.20 -16.00 0.21
C ALA A 143 -9.57 -15.94 0.91
N GLU A 144 -10.34 -17.01 0.79
CA GLU A 144 -11.69 -17.14 1.37
C GLU A 144 -11.70 -17.58 2.83
N SER A 145 -10.55 -17.98 3.38
CA SER A 145 -10.42 -18.46 4.76
C SER A 145 -9.09 -18.06 5.38
N GLU A 146 -9.05 -17.99 6.72
CA GLU A 146 -7.84 -17.67 7.47
C GLU A 146 -6.73 -18.70 7.24
N GLU A 147 -7.07 -19.98 7.15
CA GLU A 147 -6.10 -21.05 6.90
C GLU A 147 -5.38 -20.84 5.57
N ILE A 148 -6.14 -20.65 4.49
CA ILE A 148 -5.58 -20.43 3.15
C ILE A 148 -4.81 -19.10 3.12
N TYR A 149 -5.36 -18.03 3.70
CA TYR A 149 -4.69 -16.74 3.82
C TYR A 149 -3.33 -16.86 4.50
N ASN A 150 -3.27 -17.54 5.65
CA ASN A 150 -2.03 -17.72 6.40
C ASN A 150 -0.99 -18.52 5.59
N ASN A 151 -1.43 -19.52 4.82
CA ASN A 151 -0.57 -20.33 3.98
C ASN A 151 0.05 -19.53 2.82
N ILE A 152 -0.74 -18.70 2.14
CA ILE A 152 -0.29 -17.99 0.93
C ILE A 152 0.26 -16.59 1.21
N CYS A 153 -0.30 -15.84 2.16
CA CYS A 153 0.14 -14.48 2.49
C CYS A 153 1.27 -14.50 3.51
N LYS A 154 1.39 -15.56 4.31
CA LYS A 154 2.42 -15.75 5.35
C LYS A 154 2.59 -14.49 6.21
N PRO A 155 1.52 -14.03 6.88
CA PRO A 155 1.56 -12.80 7.66
C PRO A 155 2.49 -12.94 8.87
N THR A 156 3.12 -11.84 9.26
CA THR A 156 3.99 -11.78 10.44
C THR A 156 3.19 -11.85 11.75
N TYR A 157 1.96 -11.33 11.76
CA TYR A 157 1.13 -11.22 12.95
C TYR A 157 0.05 -12.31 13.00
N LYS A 158 -0.33 -12.74 14.20
CA LYS A 158 -1.51 -13.57 14.41
C LYS A 158 -2.79 -12.78 14.15
N ASN A 159 -3.89 -13.47 13.85
CA ASN A 159 -5.21 -12.88 13.55
C ASN A 159 -5.20 -11.89 12.37
N SER A 160 -4.23 -12.03 11.47
CA SER A 160 -4.05 -11.11 10.34
C SER A 160 -5.23 -11.14 9.38
N TYR A 161 -5.79 -12.32 9.12
CA TYR A 161 -6.99 -12.45 8.29
C TYR A 161 -8.17 -11.68 8.87
N GLN A 162 -8.43 -11.82 10.18
CA GLN A 162 -9.49 -11.05 10.85
C GLN A 162 -9.22 -9.54 10.76
N ALA A 163 -7.97 -9.10 10.91
CA ALA A 163 -7.60 -7.69 10.75
C ALA A 163 -7.88 -7.16 9.34
N VAL A 164 -7.69 -7.98 8.29
CA VAL A 164 -8.07 -7.62 6.90
C VAL A 164 -9.57 -7.35 6.79
N LEU A 165 -10.39 -8.25 7.34
CA LEU A 165 -11.85 -8.12 7.32
C LEU A 165 -12.32 -6.91 8.13
N ASP A 166 -11.76 -6.72 9.33
CA ASP A 166 -12.09 -5.61 10.22
C ASP A 166 -11.71 -4.26 9.59
N PHE A 167 -10.54 -4.18 8.95
CA PHE A 167 -10.11 -2.97 8.22
C PHE A 167 -11.11 -2.61 7.12
N ALA A 168 -11.50 -3.57 6.28
CA ALA A 168 -12.46 -3.34 5.21
C ALA A 168 -13.83 -2.92 5.75
N LYS A 169 -14.32 -3.60 6.79
CA LYS A 169 -15.61 -3.31 7.44
C LYS A 169 -15.64 -1.91 8.05
N GLU A 170 -14.62 -1.53 8.81
CA GLU A 170 -14.57 -0.20 9.40
C GLU A 170 -14.37 0.89 8.34
N ALA A 171 -13.63 0.63 7.26
CA ALA A 171 -13.50 1.55 6.12
C ALA A 171 -14.86 1.81 5.43
N VAL A 172 -15.64 0.75 5.16
CA VAL A 172 -17.02 0.88 4.63
C VAL A 172 -17.89 1.69 5.58
N LYS A 173 -17.87 1.37 6.87
CA LYS A 173 -18.65 2.07 7.90
C LYS A 173 -18.29 3.55 8.02
N ALA A 174 -17.03 3.91 7.83
CA ALA A 174 -16.55 5.30 7.80
C ALA A 174 -16.85 6.03 6.47
N GLY A 175 -17.50 5.36 5.51
CA GLY A 175 -17.81 5.92 4.20
C GLY A 175 -16.57 6.16 3.34
N ILE A 176 -15.52 5.35 3.48
CA ILE A 176 -14.40 5.30 2.56
C ILE A 176 -14.76 4.33 1.44
N LYS A 177 -14.53 4.72 0.18
CA LYS A 177 -14.79 3.83 -0.95
C LYS A 177 -13.88 2.61 -0.84
N THR A 178 -14.48 1.46 -0.57
CA THR A 178 -13.75 0.25 -0.23
C THR A 178 -13.90 -0.80 -1.32
N ARG A 179 -12.78 -1.36 -1.74
CA ARG A 179 -12.70 -2.52 -2.62
C ARG A 179 -11.89 -3.60 -1.94
N MET A 180 -12.32 -4.85 -2.04
CA MET A 180 -11.51 -6.00 -1.68
C MET A 180 -11.06 -6.72 -2.96
N THR A 181 -9.84 -7.23 -2.95
CA THR A 181 -9.23 -7.85 -4.13
C THR A 181 -8.53 -9.16 -3.83
N VAL A 182 -8.50 -10.02 -4.83
CA VAL A 182 -7.74 -11.27 -4.85
C VAL A 182 -6.84 -11.28 -6.08
N VAL A 183 -5.68 -11.92 -5.98
CA VAL A 183 -4.87 -12.27 -7.15
C VAL A 183 -5.41 -13.59 -7.71
N GLY A 184 -5.73 -13.65 -9.00
CA GLY A 184 -6.23 -14.86 -9.63
C GLY A 184 -5.20 -16.00 -9.57
N GLN A 185 -5.39 -16.94 -8.66
CA GLN A 185 -4.51 -18.09 -8.44
C GLN A 185 -5.30 -19.38 -8.29
N ASP A 186 -4.72 -20.48 -8.74
CA ASP A 186 -5.29 -21.82 -8.54
C ASP A 186 -5.43 -22.11 -7.05
N GLY A 187 -6.58 -22.68 -6.67
CA GLY A 187 -6.88 -23.04 -5.29
C GLY A 187 -7.50 -21.93 -4.43
N ILE A 188 -7.77 -20.74 -5.00
CA ILE A 188 -8.59 -19.71 -4.35
C ILE A 188 -10.03 -19.77 -4.84
N ASP A 189 -10.98 -19.84 -3.90
CA ASP A 189 -12.41 -19.78 -4.21
C ASP A 189 -12.85 -18.32 -4.42
N ILE A 190 -12.82 -17.90 -5.69
CA ILE A 190 -13.12 -16.53 -6.11
C ILE A 190 -14.55 -16.13 -5.74
N ASP A 191 -15.52 -17.03 -5.89
CA ASP A 191 -16.94 -16.75 -5.61
C ASP A 191 -17.15 -16.53 -4.11
N LYS A 192 -16.50 -17.32 -3.24
CA LYS A 192 -16.53 -17.08 -1.80
C LYS A 192 -15.83 -15.78 -1.41
N CYS A 193 -14.71 -15.43 -2.06
CA CYS A 193 -14.02 -14.17 -1.82
C CYS A 193 -14.88 -12.97 -2.21
N GLU A 194 -15.58 -13.05 -3.36
CA GLU A 194 -16.54 -12.05 -3.78
C GLU A 194 -17.67 -11.92 -2.76
N LYS A 195 -18.24 -13.05 -2.32
CA LYS A 195 -19.29 -13.07 -1.30
C LYS A 195 -18.85 -12.36 0.00
N ILE A 196 -17.65 -12.67 0.51
CA ILE A 196 -17.10 -12.02 1.70
C ILE A 196 -17.03 -10.50 1.51
N ALA A 197 -16.50 -10.05 0.37
CA ALA A 197 -16.39 -8.63 0.06
C ALA A 197 -17.76 -7.94 0.01
N THR A 198 -18.73 -8.55 -0.68
CA THR A 198 -20.07 -7.99 -0.82
C THR A 198 -20.86 -7.99 0.49
N ASP A 199 -20.71 -9.03 1.32
CA ASP A 199 -21.35 -9.11 2.65
C ASP A 199 -20.83 -8.02 3.60
N ILE A 200 -19.56 -7.60 3.44
CA ILE A 200 -18.96 -6.45 4.15
C ILE A 200 -19.47 -5.11 3.60
N GLY A 201 -20.02 -5.08 2.38
CA GLY A 201 -20.43 -3.86 1.68
C GLY A 201 -19.31 -3.24 0.83
N ALA A 202 -18.23 -3.97 0.58
CA ALA A 202 -17.17 -3.56 -0.33
C ALA A 202 -17.44 -4.03 -1.77
N THR A 203 -16.86 -3.34 -2.74
CA THR A 203 -16.78 -3.86 -4.12
C THR A 203 -15.72 -4.94 -4.23
N PHE A 204 -15.85 -5.86 -5.18
CA PHE A 204 -14.87 -6.91 -5.43
C PHE A 204 -14.12 -6.71 -6.74
N ARG A 205 -12.89 -7.23 -6.85
CA ARG A 205 -12.14 -7.31 -8.12
C ARG A 205 -11.05 -8.38 -8.05
N VAL A 206 -11.00 -9.23 -9.07
CA VAL A 206 -9.85 -10.11 -9.34
C VAL A 206 -8.75 -9.29 -10.04
N ARG A 207 -7.51 -9.48 -9.60
CA ARG A 207 -6.30 -8.85 -10.14
C ARG A 207 -5.43 -9.85 -10.89
#